data_AF-A0A5C5Q222-F1
#
_entry.id   AF-A0A5C5Q222-F1
#
_cell.length_a   1.000
_cell.length_b   1.000
_cell.length_c   1.000
_cell.angle_alpha   90.00
_cell.angle_beta   90.00
_cell.angle_gamma   90.00
#
_symmetry.space_group_name_H-M   'P 1'
#
loop_
_entity.id
_entity.type
_entity.pdbx_description
1 polymer ?
#
loop_
_entity_poly.entity_id
_entity_poly.type
_entity_poly.pdbx_seq_one_letter_code
_entity_poly.pdbx_strand_id
1 'polypeptide(L)'
;MRSRAWSVDINGEPYISLQSGSTQFRIQFNIDVSPGSSVSYADIRLYNLNKVSGIANGARIILRAGYTDNIDAIFTGTVTNVLREREPGSPEIITRLICKSGFAVVDRGSAQTCLGPGARVEEVIRDLARQWPIPVDMDDKQFADDQPMIRGCTIDGDIPKAMDNLAYDYDFKWLQHMGRMYVTKPEMKRNSTAIKINQFTGMIGIPEIGLGPSGLGISVSAQLNPSIMINGVIDLTSEFATYNTGNLYVSEVQPEAKPVGEYNVFALRYEGDSHSDTWKVDIDGIRWGTKPDTRSVSTPENGKLIWGASFKENNEPYEPFKAKVIAIAKGLAVDPNWLMAVMAYETGKHKFSPEAQNPKSSATGLIQFLEDTAKKLGTTTKQLSRMTAVQQLDYVKKYYEKAASKPIRNLGDAYLAVLWPAAIGFPDTYVMWERDSGPYRREYKANSHLDKGNKGFITRGDAVSVVNESYSAGGKRSR
;
A
#
# COMPACT_ATOMS: atom_id res chain seq x y z
N MET A 1 32.27 17.26 3.71
CA MET A 1 31.37 16.23 4.29
C MET A 1 29.98 16.51 3.78
N ARG A 2 29.28 15.50 3.27
CA ARG A 2 27.88 15.63 2.84
C ARG A 2 27.02 15.78 4.10
N SER A 3 26.34 16.92 4.25
CA SER A 3 25.48 17.18 5.41
C SER A 3 24.02 17.18 4.98
N ARG A 4 23.12 16.77 5.88
CA ARG A 4 21.68 16.85 5.64
C ARG A 4 21.29 18.30 5.43
N ALA A 5 20.42 18.55 4.47
CA ALA A 5 19.96 19.88 4.12
C ALA A 5 18.44 19.90 3.97
N TRP A 6 17.78 20.92 4.50
CA TRP A 6 16.33 21.07 4.39
C TRP A 6 15.89 22.53 4.49
N SER A 7 14.72 22.83 3.93
CA SER A 7 14.07 24.15 4.04
C SER A 7 12.55 24.01 3.96
N VAL A 8 11.84 25.01 4.45
CA VAL A 8 10.36 25.05 4.39
C VAL A 8 9.92 26.40 3.87
N ASP A 9 9.09 26.38 2.83
CA ASP A 9 8.38 27.58 2.35
C ASP A 9 6.91 27.47 2.75
N ILE A 10 6.33 28.60 3.15
CA ILE A 10 4.90 28.72 3.47
C ILE A 10 4.31 29.82 2.61
N ASN A 11 3.21 29.53 1.91
CA ASN A 11 2.52 30.44 0.99
C ASN A 11 3.43 31.06 -0.10
N GLY A 12 4.46 30.32 -0.52
CA GLY A 12 5.41 30.76 -1.55
C GLY A 12 6.59 31.56 -1.01
N GLU A 13 6.62 31.90 0.27
CA GLU A 13 7.70 32.64 0.91
C GLU A 13 8.57 31.71 1.79
N PRO A 14 9.90 31.94 1.87
CA PRO A 14 10.77 31.20 2.78
C PRO A 14 10.31 31.37 4.24
N TYR A 15 9.95 30.27 4.89
CA TYR A 15 9.54 30.26 6.30
C TYR A 15 10.68 29.78 7.21
N ILE A 16 11.34 28.68 6.83
CA ILE A 16 12.62 28.27 7.39
C ILE A 16 13.61 28.22 6.22
N SER A 17 14.59 29.12 6.24
CA SER A 17 15.69 29.13 5.27
C SER A 17 16.50 27.84 5.35
N LEU A 18 17.29 27.56 4.30
CA LEU A 18 18.13 26.37 4.22
C LEU A 18 18.91 26.11 5.52
N GLN A 19 18.64 24.97 6.14
CA GLN A 19 19.35 24.45 7.29
C GLN A 19 20.29 23.33 6.83
N SER A 20 21.51 23.29 7.36
CA SER A 20 22.45 22.17 7.11
C SER A 20 23.36 21.90 8.31
N GLY A 21 23.49 20.62 8.70
CA GLY A 21 24.29 20.23 9.87
C GLY A 21 23.58 20.42 11.21
N SER A 22 24.33 20.70 12.28
CA SER A 22 23.76 20.96 13.62
C SER A 22 23.28 22.41 13.72
N THR A 23 22.01 22.64 13.42
CA THR A 23 21.41 23.98 13.32
C THR A 23 20.40 24.28 14.42
N GLN A 24 20.01 25.56 14.52
CA GLN A 24 19.03 26.10 15.47
C GLN A 24 17.65 25.42 15.41
N PHE A 25 17.23 24.97 14.22
CA PHE A 25 15.95 24.28 14.03
C PHE A 25 16.15 22.78 13.84
N ARG A 26 15.20 22.01 14.38
CA ARG A 26 15.04 20.58 14.12
C ARG A 26 13.74 20.34 13.35
N ILE A 27 13.82 19.43 12.38
CA ILE A 27 12.67 18.89 11.66
C ILE A 27 12.61 17.38 11.84
N GLN A 28 11.40 16.86 11.96
CA GLN A 28 11.08 15.47 11.70
C GLN A 28 9.96 15.43 10.65
N PHE A 29 10.03 14.52 9.69
CA PHE A 29 8.97 14.34 8.70
C PHE A 29 8.77 12.88 8.33
N ASN A 30 7.53 12.57 7.95
CA ASN A 30 7.15 11.32 7.32
C ASN A 30 6.18 11.64 6.18
N ILE A 31 6.56 11.32 4.96
CA ILE A 31 5.76 11.58 3.75
C ILE A 31 5.48 10.24 3.08
N ASP A 32 4.20 9.89 2.94
CA ASP A 32 3.76 8.66 2.26
C ASP A 32 3.20 9.01 0.88
N VAL A 33 3.82 8.45 -0.16
CA VAL A 33 3.46 8.63 -1.56
C VAL A 33 3.13 7.26 -2.13
N SER A 34 1.84 6.94 -2.17
CA SER A 34 1.35 5.64 -2.65
C SER A 34 0.13 5.82 -3.54
N PRO A 35 0.01 5.08 -4.66
CA PRO A 35 -1.13 5.13 -5.57
C PRO A 35 -2.41 4.53 -4.97
N GLY A 36 -2.35 3.89 -3.80
CA GLY A 36 -3.54 3.49 -3.04
C GLY A 36 -4.33 4.67 -2.46
N SER A 37 -3.78 5.89 -2.53
CA SER A 37 -4.46 7.13 -2.20
C SER A 37 -4.34 8.09 -3.39
N SER A 38 -5.43 8.76 -3.75
CA SER A 38 -5.42 9.75 -4.86
C SER A 38 -4.51 10.96 -4.58
N VAL A 39 -4.06 11.13 -3.34
CA VAL A 39 -3.12 12.16 -2.87
C VAL A 39 -2.08 11.55 -1.93
N SER A 40 -0.93 12.21 -1.82
CA SER A 40 0.10 11.91 -0.81
C SER A 40 -0.14 12.69 0.49
N TYR A 41 0.34 12.13 1.60
CA TYR A 41 0.19 12.70 2.94
C TYR A 41 1.55 12.99 3.57
N ALA A 42 1.63 14.04 4.37
CA ALA A 42 2.84 14.36 5.13
C ALA A 42 2.51 14.70 6.59
N ASP A 43 3.29 14.14 7.51
CA ASP A 43 3.35 14.51 8.92
C ASP A 43 4.70 15.18 9.16
N ILE A 44 4.69 16.51 9.37
CA ILE A 44 5.91 17.32 9.52
C ILE A 44 5.90 17.94 10.92
N ARG A 45 6.95 17.72 11.69
CA ARG A 45 7.16 18.32 13.02
C ARG A 45 8.33 19.30 12.96
N LEU A 46 8.06 20.54 13.35
CA LEU A 46 9.05 21.60 13.47
C LEU A 46 9.26 21.93 14.95
N TYR A 47 10.51 21.92 15.36
CA TYR A 47 10.94 22.16 16.74
C TYR A 47 11.62 23.54 16.84
N ASN A 48 11.68 24.06 18.07
CA ASN A 48 12.33 25.35 18.39
C ASN A 48 11.75 26.56 17.65
N LEU A 49 10.48 26.49 17.24
CA LEU A 49 9.75 27.64 16.75
C LEU A 49 9.30 28.55 17.91
N ASN A 50 9.19 29.85 17.62
CA ASN A 50 8.62 30.80 18.56
C ASN A 50 7.14 30.45 18.87
N LYS A 51 6.53 31.11 19.87
CA LYS A 51 5.17 30.77 20.31
C LYS A 51 4.08 31.02 19.26
N VAL A 52 4.37 31.74 18.17
CA VAL A 52 3.41 32.11 17.12
C VAL A 52 3.99 31.68 15.79
N SER A 53 3.70 30.45 15.37
CA SER A 53 4.20 29.92 14.09
C SER A 53 3.70 30.72 12.89
N GLY A 54 2.55 31.41 12.99
CA GLY A 54 1.96 32.14 11.87
C GLY A 54 1.46 31.24 10.72
N ILE A 55 1.60 29.92 10.83
CA ILE A 55 1.09 28.96 9.85
C ILE A 55 -0.39 28.71 10.14
N ALA A 56 -1.24 29.01 9.17
CA ALA A 56 -2.68 28.78 9.25
C ALA A 56 -3.08 27.45 8.58
N ASN A 57 -4.22 26.89 8.99
CA ASN A 57 -4.88 25.84 8.22
C ASN A 57 -5.22 26.37 6.82
N GLY A 58 -4.96 25.58 5.80
CA GLY A 58 -5.10 25.97 4.40
C GLY A 58 -3.85 26.63 3.80
N ALA A 59 -2.79 26.89 4.58
CA ALA A 59 -1.54 27.42 4.05
C ALA A 59 -0.91 26.44 3.07
N ARG A 60 -0.31 26.96 1.99
CA ARG A 60 0.49 26.16 1.06
C ARG A 60 1.86 25.91 1.68
N ILE A 61 2.38 24.71 1.54
CA ILE A 61 3.69 24.31 2.07
C ILE A 61 4.52 23.63 0.99
N ILE A 62 5.81 23.96 0.96
CA ILE A 62 6.84 23.24 0.20
C ILE A 62 7.92 22.81 1.18
N LEU A 63 8.14 21.50 1.30
CA LEU A 63 9.25 20.94 2.06
C LEU A 63 10.33 20.49 1.08
N ARG A 64 11.52 21.08 1.22
CA ARG A 64 12.72 20.63 0.53
C ARG A 64 13.61 19.89 1.50
N ALA A 65 14.11 18.74 1.10
CA ALA A 65 15.03 17.96 1.90
C ALA A 65 15.97 17.15 1.00
N GLY A 66 17.16 16.90 1.51
CA GLY A 66 18.22 16.25 0.77
C GLY A 66 19.52 16.34 1.53
N TYR A 67 20.59 16.51 0.77
CA TYR A 67 21.90 16.78 1.28
C TYR A 67 22.43 18.06 0.62
N THR A 68 23.50 18.63 1.17
CA THR A 68 24.11 19.89 0.70
C THR A 68 24.47 19.91 -0.80
N ASP A 69 24.64 18.74 -1.42
CA ASP A 69 24.96 18.55 -2.83
C ASP A 69 23.74 18.22 -3.72
N ASN A 70 22.62 17.82 -3.12
CA ASN A 70 21.38 17.46 -3.81
C ASN A 70 20.20 17.68 -2.88
N ILE A 71 19.57 18.86 -3.00
CA ILE A 71 18.37 19.25 -2.27
C ILE A 71 17.31 19.72 -3.27
N ASP A 72 16.10 19.20 -3.13
CA ASP A 72 14.95 19.64 -3.89
C ASP A 72 13.66 19.37 -3.08
N ALA A 73 12.53 19.77 -3.62
CA ALA A 73 11.22 19.50 -3.03
C ALA A 73 10.93 18.00 -2.99
N ILE A 74 10.56 17.51 -1.81
CA ILE A 74 10.06 16.13 -1.62
C ILE A 74 8.57 16.11 -1.26
N PHE A 75 8.00 17.28 -0.98
CA PHE A 75 6.58 17.45 -0.75
C PHE A 75 6.13 18.87 -1.09
N THR A 76 4.98 18.98 -1.72
CA THR A 76 4.25 20.24 -1.92
C THR A 76 2.78 19.96 -1.72
N GLY A 77 2.10 20.82 -0.96
CA GLY A 77 0.70 20.60 -0.63
C GLY A 77 0.08 21.70 0.22
N THR A 78 -0.99 21.34 0.90
CA THR A 78 -1.75 22.21 1.80
C THR A 78 -1.70 21.67 3.22
N VAL A 79 -1.50 22.56 4.19
CA VAL A 79 -1.58 22.25 5.62
C VAL A 79 -3.05 22.09 6.01
N THR A 80 -3.45 20.88 6.39
CA THR A 80 -4.82 20.59 6.84
C THR A 80 -5.03 20.93 8.31
N ASN A 81 -4.04 20.61 9.15
CA ASN A 81 -4.08 20.87 10.58
C ASN A 81 -2.71 21.36 11.06
N VAL A 82 -2.74 22.40 11.89
CA VAL A 82 -1.61 22.87 12.68
C VAL A 82 -1.86 22.51 14.12
N LEU A 83 -1.06 21.59 14.65
CA LEU A 83 -1.14 21.11 16.02
C LEU A 83 0.07 21.62 16.80
N ARG A 84 -0.19 22.03 18.04
CA ARG A 84 0.86 22.41 18.97
C ARG A 84 0.97 21.33 20.03
N GLU A 85 2.08 20.62 20.00
CA GLU A 85 2.34 19.47 20.86
C GLU A 85 3.56 19.77 21.74
N ARG A 86 3.64 19.05 22.86
CA ARG A 86 4.80 19.04 23.76
C ARG A 86 4.92 17.63 24.30
N GLU A 87 6.09 17.03 24.14
CA GLU A 87 6.33 15.70 24.70
C GLU A 87 6.31 15.76 26.24
N PRO A 88 5.67 14.80 26.92
CA PRO A 88 5.69 14.73 28.38
C PRO A 88 7.12 14.77 28.92
N GLY A 89 7.43 15.75 29.76
CA GLY A 89 8.77 15.92 30.35
C GLY A 89 9.80 16.67 29.50
N SER A 90 9.53 16.96 28.22
CA SER A 90 10.43 17.75 27.37
C SER A 90 10.12 19.25 27.48
N PRO A 91 11.11 20.17 27.46
CA PRO A 91 10.87 21.61 27.33
C PRO A 91 10.49 22.04 25.90
N GLU A 92 10.68 21.17 24.90
CA GLU A 92 10.53 21.52 23.48
C GLU A 92 9.06 21.66 23.07
N ILE A 93 8.75 22.75 22.35
CA ILE A 93 7.44 22.95 21.73
C ILE A 93 7.52 22.46 20.29
N ILE A 94 6.58 21.60 19.92
CA ILE A 94 6.47 20.99 18.60
C ILE A 94 5.31 21.65 17.85
N THR A 95 5.59 22.20 16.67
CA THR A 95 4.55 22.56 15.71
C THR A 95 4.43 21.42 14.70
N ARG A 96 3.37 20.63 14.82
CA ARG A 96 3.09 19.50 13.94
C ARG A 96 2.09 19.91 12.86
N LEU A 97 2.47 19.71 11.61
CA LEU A 97 1.73 20.06 10.41
C LEU A 97 1.27 18.78 9.73
N ILE A 98 -0.04 18.54 9.70
CA ILE A 98 -0.62 17.46 8.91
C ILE A 98 -0.97 18.02 7.54
N CYS A 99 -0.38 17.47 6.49
CA CYS A 99 -0.49 18.02 5.14
C CYS A 99 -0.98 16.97 4.14
N LYS A 100 -1.58 17.45 3.04
CA LYS A 100 -1.96 16.65 1.86
C LYS A 100 -1.44 17.32 0.59
N SER A 101 -1.00 16.56 -0.41
CA SER A 101 -0.45 17.13 -1.65
C SER A 101 -1.50 17.78 -2.57
N GLY A 102 -2.77 17.38 -2.42
CA GLY A 102 -3.88 18.01 -3.13
C GLY A 102 -4.12 19.46 -2.69
N PHE A 103 -4.77 20.23 -3.56
CA PHE A 103 -5.25 21.57 -3.24
C PHE A 103 -6.26 21.53 -2.07
N ALA A 104 -6.55 22.69 -1.47
CA ALA A 104 -7.42 22.81 -0.31
C ALA A 104 -8.75 22.06 -0.51
N VAL A 105 -9.42 21.68 0.60
CA VAL A 105 -10.61 20.77 0.69
C VAL A 105 -11.75 21.04 -0.32
N VAL A 106 -11.73 22.17 -1.02
CA VAL A 106 -12.70 22.61 -2.02
C VAL A 106 -12.39 22.16 -3.45
N ASP A 107 -11.16 21.73 -3.76
CA ASP A 107 -10.75 21.42 -5.15
C ASP A 107 -10.83 19.91 -5.46
N ARG A 108 -12.04 19.37 -5.37
CA ARG A 108 -12.40 18.14 -6.06
C ARG A 108 -12.91 18.55 -7.43
N GLY A 109 -11.98 18.76 -8.36
CA GLY A 109 -12.28 19.27 -9.69
C GLY A 109 -13.46 18.54 -10.32
N SER A 110 -14.32 19.28 -11.02
CA SER A 110 -15.45 18.72 -11.75
C SER A 110 -15.22 18.84 -13.24
N ALA A 111 -15.60 17.82 -14.00
CA ALA A 111 -15.53 17.85 -15.45
C ALA A 111 -16.88 17.59 -16.08
N GLN A 112 -17.06 18.19 -17.25
CA GLN A 112 -18.14 17.89 -18.18
C GLN A 112 -17.50 17.50 -19.51
N THR A 113 -17.38 16.20 -19.76
CA THR A 113 -16.69 15.62 -20.92
C THR A 113 -17.68 14.84 -21.77
N CYS A 114 -17.66 15.03 -23.08
CA CYS A 114 -18.38 14.19 -24.04
C CYS A 114 -17.46 13.91 -25.22
N LEU A 115 -17.01 12.66 -25.34
CA LEU A 115 -16.17 12.19 -26.42
C LEU A 115 -16.91 11.07 -27.18
N GLY A 116 -16.90 11.15 -28.51
CA GLY A 116 -17.64 10.21 -29.36
C GLY A 116 -17.04 8.80 -29.41
N PRO A 117 -17.71 7.86 -30.10
CA PRO A 117 -17.17 6.53 -30.39
C PRO A 117 -15.76 6.59 -30.98
N GLY A 118 -14.87 5.72 -30.50
CA GLY A 118 -13.47 5.65 -30.92
C GLY A 118 -12.51 6.51 -30.11
N ALA A 119 -12.99 7.26 -29.10
CA ALA A 119 -12.14 8.00 -28.18
C ALA A 119 -11.16 7.08 -27.44
N ARG A 120 -9.93 7.55 -27.24
CA ARG A 120 -8.89 6.81 -26.52
C ARG A 120 -8.82 7.24 -25.06
N VAL A 121 -8.39 6.36 -24.16
CA VAL A 121 -8.38 6.63 -22.71
C VAL A 121 -7.46 7.79 -22.34
N GLU A 122 -6.31 7.89 -22.99
CA GLU A 122 -5.36 8.99 -22.82
C GLU A 122 -5.95 10.36 -23.20
N GLU A 123 -6.88 10.41 -24.17
CA GLU A 123 -7.58 11.63 -24.55
C GLU A 123 -8.52 12.08 -23.44
N VAL A 124 -9.25 11.13 -22.84
CA VAL A 124 -10.14 11.39 -21.70
C VAL A 124 -9.33 11.88 -20.50
N ILE A 125 -8.23 11.20 -20.16
CA ILE A 125 -7.36 11.58 -19.04
C ILE A 125 -6.82 13.00 -19.21
N ARG A 126 -6.35 13.36 -20.40
CA ARG A 126 -5.81 14.70 -20.69
C ARG A 126 -6.91 15.76 -20.69
N ASP A 127 -8.13 15.43 -21.12
CA ASP A 127 -9.25 16.35 -21.03
C ASP A 127 -9.66 16.61 -19.58
N LEU A 128 -9.77 15.56 -18.76
CA LEU A 128 -10.02 15.68 -17.32
C LEU A 128 -8.94 16.53 -16.64
N ALA A 129 -7.67 16.30 -16.95
CA ALA A 129 -6.56 17.08 -16.40
C ALA A 129 -6.60 18.57 -16.78
N ARG A 130 -7.01 18.87 -18.03
CA ARG A 130 -7.18 20.24 -18.52
C ARG A 130 -8.31 20.95 -17.78
N GLN A 131 -9.42 20.24 -17.53
CA GLN A 131 -10.55 20.76 -16.76
C GLN A 131 -10.22 20.90 -15.27
N TRP A 132 -9.29 20.10 -14.74
CA TRP A 132 -8.75 20.19 -13.36
C TRP A 132 -7.50 21.08 -13.22
N PRO A 133 -7.24 21.99 -14.16
CA PRO A 133 -5.92 22.57 -14.50
C PRO A 133 -4.65 21.99 -13.84
N ILE A 134 -4.44 20.66 -13.89
CA ILE A 134 -3.26 19.99 -13.31
C ILE A 134 -2.39 19.40 -14.44
N PRO A 135 -1.05 19.64 -14.44
CA PRO A 135 -0.14 18.97 -15.37
C PRO A 135 -0.17 17.45 -15.21
N VAL A 136 -0.23 16.72 -16.33
CA VAL A 136 -0.19 15.26 -16.36
C VAL A 136 1.20 14.74 -16.74
N ASP A 137 1.65 13.75 -15.99
CA ASP A 137 2.81 12.92 -16.28
C ASP A 137 2.32 11.50 -16.64
N MET A 138 2.37 11.17 -17.93
CA MET A 138 1.87 9.93 -18.51
C MET A 138 2.62 9.60 -19.79
N ASP A 139 2.88 8.32 -20.02
CA ASP A 139 3.47 7.79 -21.26
C ASP A 139 2.39 7.11 -22.11
N ASP A 140 2.02 7.73 -23.23
CA ASP A 140 0.97 7.24 -24.14
C ASP A 140 1.28 5.83 -24.69
N LYS A 141 2.55 5.43 -24.75
CA LYS A 141 2.93 4.08 -25.20
C LYS A 141 2.42 2.98 -24.26
N GLN A 142 2.16 3.30 -22.99
CA GLN A 142 1.59 2.34 -22.04
C GLN A 142 0.12 2.03 -22.32
N PHE A 143 -0.55 2.86 -23.13
CA PHE A 143 -1.96 2.75 -23.49
C PHE A 143 -2.15 2.39 -24.97
N ALA A 144 -1.06 2.13 -25.71
CA ALA A 144 -1.09 1.89 -27.15
C ALA A 144 -1.99 0.70 -27.54
N ASP A 145 -1.97 -0.36 -26.72
CA ASP A 145 -2.70 -1.62 -26.95
C ASP A 145 -4.15 -1.59 -26.40
N ASP A 146 -4.55 -0.51 -25.70
CA ASP A 146 -5.89 -0.40 -25.16
C ASP A 146 -6.92 -0.19 -26.26
N GLN A 147 -8.06 -0.86 -26.13
CA GLN A 147 -9.14 -0.74 -27.09
C GLN A 147 -9.80 0.64 -26.97
N PRO A 148 -10.05 1.34 -28.10
CA PRO A 148 -10.82 2.56 -28.09
C PRO A 148 -12.25 2.35 -27.57
N MET A 149 -12.82 3.41 -27.00
CA MET A 149 -14.16 3.37 -26.41
C MET A 149 -15.23 3.19 -27.48
N ILE A 150 -15.85 2.00 -27.55
CA ILE A 150 -16.86 1.65 -28.56
C ILE A 150 -18.04 2.63 -28.57
N ARG A 151 -18.49 3.08 -27.39
CA ARG A 151 -19.63 4.00 -27.25
C ARG A 151 -19.21 5.45 -26.98
N GLY A 152 -17.91 5.73 -26.98
CA GLY A 152 -17.36 6.99 -26.48
C GLY A 152 -17.42 7.10 -24.95
N CYS A 153 -17.25 8.32 -24.44
CA CYS A 153 -17.20 8.63 -23.02
C CYS A 153 -18.11 9.82 -22.71
N THR A 154 -18.87 9.74 -21.62
CA THR A 154 -19.58 10.89 -21.05
C THR A 154 -19.30 10.93 -19.55
N ILE A 155 -18.72 12.02 -19.09
CA ILE A 155 -18.39 12.25 -17.68
C ILE A 155 -19.02 13.58 -17.28
N ASP A 156 -19.81 13.55 -16.21
CA ASP A 156 -20.36 14.73 -15.56
C ASP A 156 -20.17 14.57 -14.05
N GLY A 157 -19.33 15.42 -13.47
CA GLY A 157 -19.09 15.46 -12.01
C GLY A 157 -17.63 15.27 -11.62
N ASP A 158 -17.42 14.58 -10.49
CA ASP A 158 -16.14 14.49 -9.77
C ASP A 158 -15.05 13.80 -10.59
N ILE A 159 -13.99 14.55 -10.93
CA ILE A 159 -12.84 14.06 -11.68
C ILE A 159 -12.10 12.93 -10.95
N PRO A 160 -11.82 12.98 -9.62
CA PRO A 160 -11.19 11.85 -8.92
C PRO A 160 -11.96 10.53 -9.13
N LYS A 161 -13.29 10.55 -8.96
CA LYS A 161 -14.14 9.38 -9.19
C LYS A 161 -14.11 8.91 -10.65
N ALA A 162 -14.08 9.85 -11.61
CA ALA A 162 -13.96 9.50 -13.02
C ALA A 162 -12.61 8.82 -13.31
N MET A 163 -11.51 9.35 -12.76
CA MET A 163 -10.18 8.75 -12.86
C MET A 163 -10.12 7.37 -12.21
N ASP A 164 -10.77 7.16 -11.06
CA ASP A 164 -10.85 5.84 -10.41
C ASP A 164 -11.58 4.80 -11.26
N ASN A 165 -12.66 5.21 -11.94
CA ASN A 165 -13.38 4.32 -12.86
C ASN A 165 -12.54 3.98 -14.09
N LEU A 166 -11.88 4.97 -14.71
CA LEU A 166 -10.98 4.75 -15.84
C LEU A 166 -9.79 3.87 -15.45
N ALA A 167 -9.21 4.11 -14.27
CA ALA A 167 -8.11 3.33 -13.73
C ALA A 167 -8.48 1.85 -13.56
N TYR A 168 -9.72 1.59 -13.15
CA TYR A 168 -10.27 0.25 -13.06
C TYR A 168 -10.49 -0.39 -14.45
N ASP A 169 -11.08 0.34 -15.38
CA ASP A 169 -11.44 -0.19 -16.71
C ASP A 169 -10.22 -0.45 -17.60
N TYR A 170 -9.15 0.35 -17.45
CA TYR A 170 -7.94 0.32 -18.30
C TYR A 170 -6.68 -0.16 -17.57
N ASP A 171 -6.82 -0.67 -16.34
CA ASP A 171 -5.75 -1.21 -15.50
C ASP A 171 -4.53 -0.27 -15.36
N PHE A 172 -4.80 0.99 -15.02
CA PHE A 172 -3.75 1.97 -14.69
C PHE A 172 -3.86 2.45 -13.24
N LYS A 173 -2.80 3.09 -12.76
CA LYS A 173 -2.75 3.75 -11.44
C LYS A 173 -2.56 5.24 -11.65
N TRP A 174 -3.16 6.03 -10.76
CA TRP A 174 -3.04 7.48 -10.79
C TRP A 174 -2.89 8.07 -9.39
N LEU A 175 -2.23 9.22 -9.30
CA LEU A 175 -1.87 9.89 -8.04
C LEU A 175 -1.64 11.38 -8.30
N GLN A 176 -2.06 12.23 -7.36
CA GLN A 176 -1.61 13.62 -7.30
C GLN A 176 -0.47 13.80 -6.31
N HIS A 177 0.69 14.22 -6.81
CA HIS A 177 1.86 14.51 -5.98
C HIS A 177 2.62 15.70 -6.55
N MET A 178 3.09 16.59 -5.67
CA MET A 178 3.86 17.79 -6.04
C MET A 178 3.22 18.63 -7.17
N GLY A 179 1.90 18.82 -7.11
CA GLY A 179 1.15 19.64 -8.08
C GLY A 179 1.03 19.05 -9.48
N ARG A 180 1.31 17.75 -9.65
CA ARG A 180 1.17 17.01 -10.92
C ARG A 180 0.32 15.76 -10.71
N MET A 181 -0.36 15.34 -11.76
CA MET A 181 -1.08 14.07 -11.80
C MET A 181 -0.20 13.05 -12.53
N TYR A 182 0.25 12.02 -11.80
CA TYR A 182 0.98 10.90 -12.34
C TYR A 182 0.00 9.81 -12.75
N VAL A 183 0.13 9.31 -13.97
CA VAL A 183 -0.67 8.22 -14.51
C VAL A 183 0.27 7.18 -15.13
N THR A 184 0.14 5.92 -14.73
CA THR A 184 1.04 4.86 -15.20
C THR A 184 0.38 3.49 -15.14
N LYS A 185 0.79 2.60 -16.03
CA LYS A 185 0.65 1.16 -15.83
C LYS A 185 1.93 0.63 -15.18
N PRO A 186 1.91 0.24 -13.88
CA PRO A 186 3.13 -0.12 -13.14
C PRO A 186 3.97 -1.22 -13.80
N GLU A 187 3.33 -2.07 -14.59
CA GLU A 187 3.88 -3.26 -15.23
C GLU A 187 4.52 -3.02 -16.60
N MET A 188 4.22 -1.86 -17.19
CA MET A 188 4.73 -1.47 -18.48
C MET A 188 6.07 -0.78 -18.30
N LYS A 189 6.97 -0.96 -19.27
CA LYS A 189 8.25 -0.26 -19.28
C LYS A 189 7.99 1.26 -19.22
N ARG A 190 8.81 1.96 -18.43
CA ARG A 190 8.79 3.42 -18.35
C ARG A 190 9.95 4.00 -19.15
N ASN A 191 9.71 5.17 -19.73
CA ASN A 191 10.71 5.93 -20.45
C ASN A 191 11.28 7.04 -19.55
N SER A 192 12.03 6.66 -18.51
CA SER A 192 12.70 7.59 -17.61
C SER A 192 14.14 7.15 -17.33
N THR A 193 15.00 8.10 -16.97
CA THR A 193 16.40 7.81 -16.63
C THR A 193 16.47 7.07 -15.31
N ALA A 194 17.05 5.86 -15.33
CA ALA A 194 17.18 5.05 -14.13
C ALA A 194 18.18 5.64 -13.13
N ILE A 195 17.77 5.74 -11.86
CA ILE A 195 18.64 6.17 -10.76
C ILE A 195 19.31 4.94 -10.16
N LYS A 196 20.65 4.92 -10.16
CA LYS A 196 21.41 3.78 -9.63
C LYS A 196 21.31 3.68 -8.11
N ILE A 197 20.92 2.52 -7.61
CA ILE A 197 20.88 2.20 -6.18
C ILE A 197 21.75 0.97 -5.93
N ASN A 198 22.82 1.14 -5.16
CA ASN A 198 23.70 0.08 -4.70
C ASN A 198 24.42 0.50 -3.42
N GLN A 199 25.28 -0.37 -2.89
CA GLN A 199 26.03 -0.13 -1.65
C GLN A 199 26.93 1.14 -1.67
N PHE A 200 27.29 1.63 -2.86
CA PHE A 200 28.11 2.83 -3.06
C PHE A 200 27.29 4.08 -3.40
N THR A 201 26.05 3.93 -3.89
CA THR A 201 25.18 5.05 -4.29
C THR A 201 24.07 5.36 -3.29
N GLY A 202 24.21 4.88 -2.06
CA GLY A 202 23.36 5.27 -0.93
C GLY A 202 22.29 4.25 -0.55
N MET A 203 22.33 3.01 -1.04
CA MET A 203 21.46 1.95 -0.52
C MET A 203 21.71 1.74 0.99
N ILE A 204 20.63 1.58 1.76
CA ILE A 204 20.67 1.34 3.20
C ILE A 204 20.15 -0.07 3.45
N GLY A 205 20.97 -0.88 4.12
CA GLY A 205 20.62 -2.27 4.42
C GLY A 205 20.64 -3.15 3.17
N ILE A 206 19.72 -4.11 3.13
CA ILE A 206 19.61 -5.13 2.09
C ILE A 206 18.19 -5.03 1.50
N PRO A 207 18.03 -5.07 0.16
CA PRO A 207 16.72 -5.04 -0.46
C PRO A 207 15.94 -6.33 -0.21
N GLU A 208 14.62 -6.22 -0.10
CA GLU A 208 13.69 -7.34 0.05
C GLU A 208 12.95 -7.59 -1.26
N ILE A 209 13.12 -8.78 -1.83
CA ILE A 209 12.43 -9.20 -3.06
C ILE A 209 11.08 -9.80 -2.70
N GLY A 210 10.00 -9.24 -3.25
CA GLY A 210 8.64 -9.75 -3.15
C GLY A 210 8.10 -10.24 -4.48
N LEU A 211 7.11 -11.14 -4.45
CA LEU A 211 6.26 -11.42 -5.61
C LEU A 211 4.87 -10.83 -5.32
N GLY A 212 4.29 -10.08 -6.24
CA GLY A 212 2.94 -9.52 -6.13
C GLY A 212 2.05 -9.96 -7.29
N PRO A 213 0.74 -9.63 -7.25
CA PRO A 213 -0.14 -9.79 -8.42
C PRO A 213 0.37 -8.97 -9.61
N SER A 214 1.20 -7.96 -9.32
CA SER A 214 1.85 -7.09 -10.28
C SER A 214 3.34 -7.45 -10.52
N GLY A 215 3.73 -8.72 -10.48
CA GLY A 215 5.09 -9.14 -10.83
C GLY A 215 6.11 -9.13 -9.69
N LEU A 216 7.39 -9.15 -10.07
CA LEU A 216 8.54 -9.13 -9.17
C LEU A 216 8.67 -7.75 -8.55
N GLY A 217 8.29 -7.65 -7.28
CA GLY A 217 8.43 -6.47 -6.46
C GLY A 217 9.78 -6.41 -5.75
N ILE A 218 10.19 -5.20 -5.40
CA ILE A 218 11.33 -4.94 -4.55
C ILE A 218 10.98 -3.88 -3.53
N SER A 219 11.41 -4.07 -2.28
CA SER A 219 11.41 -3.02 -1.26
C SER A 219 12.85 -2.72 -0.89
N VAL A 220 13.25 -1.45 -0.97
CA VAL A 220 14.62 -1.02 -0.69
C VAL A 220 14.64 0.35 -0.03
N SER A 221 15.49 0.51 0.99
CA SER A 221 15.78 1.81 1.59
C SER A 221 17.04 2.41 0.97
N ALA A 222 17.03 3.72 0.78
CA ALA A 222 18.20 4.47 0.33
C ALA A 222 18.34 5.79 1.11
N GLN A 223 19.53 6.39 1.08
CA GLN A 223 19.75 7.76 1.53
C GLN A 223 18.77 8.70 0.82
N LEU A 224 18.26 9.70 1.54
CA LEU A 224 17.26 10.59 0.99
C LEU A 224 17.78 11.29 -0.27
N ASN A 225 17.15 10.98 -1.41
CA ASN A 225 17.48 11.53 -2.70
C ASN A 225 16.19 12.10 -3.32
N PRO A 226 16.07 13.44 -3.43
CA PRO A 226 14.84 14.06 -3.93
C PRO A 226 14.63 13.82 -5.44
N SER A 227 15.63 13.32 -6.17
CA SER A 227 15.47 12.90 -7.56
C SER A 227 14.73 11.57 -7.73
N ILE A 228 14.66 10.75 -6.67
CA ILE A 228 13.87 9.51 -6.68
C ILE A 228 12.41 9.90 -6.49
N MET A 229 11.63 9.79 -7.57
CA MET A 229 10.25 10.24 -7.64
C MET A 229 9.32 9.11 -8.06
N ILE A 230 8.03 9.28 -7.76
CA ILE A 230 6.99 8.40 -8.31
C ILE A 230 7.00 8.49 -9.85
N ASN A 231 6.60 7.43 -10.55
CA ASN A 231 6.82 7.26 -11.99
C ASN A 231 8.30 7.21 -12.42
N GLY A 232 9.25 7.30 -11.50
CA GLY A 232 10.68 7.09 -11.77
C GLY A 232 11.05 5.63 -12.00
N VAL A 233 12.29 5.41 -12.40
CA VAL A 233 12.93 4.09 -12.51
C VAL A 233 14.18 4.09 -11.65
N ILE A 234 14.40 2.99 -10.92
CA ILE A 234 15.66 2.74 -10.22
C ILE A 234 16.39 1.58 -10.90
N ASP A 235 17.70 1.66 -11.00
CA ASP A 235 18.58 0.56 -11.40
C ASP A 235 19.26 0.02 -10.16
N LEU A 236 18.73 -1.07 -9.61
CA LEU A 236 19.20 -1.67 -8.38
C LEU A 236 20.35 -2.62 -8.69
N THR A 237 21.39 -2.59 -7.85
CA THR A 237 22.44 -3.62 -7.83
C THR A 237 22.80 -3.93 -6.39
N SER A 238 22.54 -5.15 -5.95
CA SER A 238 22.94 -5.63 -4.63
C SER A 238 23.54 -7.04 -4.72
N GLU A 239 24.56 -7.32 -3.91
CA GLU A 239 25.12 -8.66 -3.76
C GLU A 239 24.17 -9.58 -2.96
N PHE A 240 23.48 -8.99 -1.99
CA PHE A 240 22.57 -9.69 -1.09
C PHE A 240 21.14 -9.20 -1.30
N ALA A 241 20.17 -10.09 -1.15
CA ALA A 241 18.77 -9.75 -0.98
C ALA A 241 18.18 -10.64 0.11
N THR A 242 17.27 -10.09 0.88
CA THR A 242 16.29 -10.92 1.57
C THR A 242 15.18 -11.23 0.58
N TYR A 243 14.58 -12.40 0.72
CA TYR A 243 13.40 -12.75 -0.04
C TYR A 243 12.24 -12.71 0.93
N ASN A 244 11.15 -12.09 0.51
CA ASN A 244 9.87 -12.26 1.13
C ASN A 244 9.49 -13.74 0.98
N THR A 245 9.82 -14.53 2.00
CA THR A 245 9.72 -15.98 2.02
C THR A 245 8.27 -16.46 1.96
N GLY A 246 7.30 -15.54 2.09
CA GLY A 246 5.90 -15.83 1.84
C GLY A 246 5.63 -16.48 0.48
N ASN A 247 6.26 -16.01 -0.60
CA ASN A 247 6.01 -16.50 -1.97
C ASN A 247 7.03 -17.52 -2.50
N LEU A 248 8.17 -17.70 -1.82
CA LEU A 248 9.20 -18.65 -2.24
C LEU A 248 8.89 -20.12 -1.91
N TYR A 249 7.91 -20.37 -1.06
CA TYR A 249 7.44 -21.75 -0.81
C TYR A 249 6.54 -22.28 -1.93
N VAL A 250 6.18 -21.46 -2.92
CA VAL A 250 5.18 -21.85 -3.93
C VAL A 250 5.55 -21.60 -5.39
N SER A 251 6.61 -20.84 -5.65
CA SER A 251 7.23 -20.74 -6.98
C SER A 251 8.74 -20.85 -6.80
N GLU A 252 9.42 -21.60 -7.67
CA GLU A 252 10.87 -21.55 -7.74
C GLU A 252 11.31 -20.10 -8.01
N VAL A 253 12.33 -19.63 -7.29
CA VAL A 253 13.01 -18.36 -7.61
C VAL A 253 13.46 -18.49 -9.06
N GLN A 254 12.79 -17.80 -9.99
CA GLN A 254 13.24 -17.77 -11.37
C GLN A 254 14.70 -17.25 -11.37
N PRO A 255 15.59 -17.74 -12.25
CA PRO A 255 17.01 -17.34 -12.28
C PRO A 255 17.24 -15.82 -12.35
N GLU A 256 16.20 -15.08 -12.74
CA GLU A 256 16.10 -13.64 -12.94
C GLU A 256 15.73 -12.85 -11.67
N ALA A 257 15.24 -13.51 -10.60
CA ALA A 257 14.89 -12.90 -9.32
C ALA A 257 16.14 -12.61 -8.47
N LYS A 258 17.08 -11.90 -9.09
CA LYS A 258 18.23 -11.26 -8.43
C LYS A 258 17.83 -9.81 -8.13
N PRO A 259 18.39 -9.19 -7.07
CA PRO A 259 18.20 -7.76 -6.78
C PRO A 259 19.05 -6.90 -7.74
N VAL A 260 18.92 -7.17 -9.04
CA VAL A 260 19.71 -6.56 -10.10
C VAL A 260 18.81 -6.18 -11.25
N GLY A 261 18.84 -4.90 -11.64
CA GLY A 261 18.19 -4.35 -12.82
C GLY A 261 17.20 -3.24 -12.53
N GLU A 262 16.41 -2.90 -13.54
CA GLU A 262 15.49 -1.77 -13.50
C GLU A 262 14.14 -2.12 -12.86
N TYR A 263 13.70 -1.26 -11.93
CA TYR A 263 12.40 -1.35 -11.28
C TYR A 263 11.67 -0.01 -11.39
N ASN A 264 10.40 -0.08 -11.78
CA ASN A 264 9.48 1.03 -11.80
C ASN A 264 9.08 1.39 -10.36
N VAL A 265 9.42 2.60 -9.90
CA VAL A 265 9.02 3.12 -8.58
C VAL A 265 7.51 3.31 -8.54
N PHE A 266 6.80 2.58 -7.68
CA PHE A 266 5.34 2.69 -7.58
C PHE A 266 4.87 3.16 -6.20
N ALA A 267 5.70 3.12 -5.17
CA ALA A 267 5.44 3.83 -3.92
C ALA A 267 6.75 4.32 -3.30
N LEU A 268 6.65 5.40 -2.53
CA LEU A 268 7.76 6.02 -1.84
C LEU A 268 7.35 6.44 -0.44
N ARG A 269 8.30 6.39 0.49
CA ARG A 269 8.17 7.02 1.79
C ARG A 269 9.43 7.79 2.15
N TYR A 270 9.33 9.11 2.25
CA TYR A 270 10.42 9.93 2.75
C TYR A 270 10.32 10.01 4.27
N GLU A 271 11.41 9.72 4.96
CA GLU A 271 11.49 9.78 6.41
C GLU A 271 12.78 10.48 6.82
N GLY A 272 12.66 11.48 7.68
CA GLY A 272 13.83 12.21 8.15
C GLY A 272 13.62 12.80 9.53
N ASP A 273 14.69 12.76 10.32
CA ASP A 273 14.87 13.60 11.50
C ASP A 273 16.27 14.20 11.42
N SER A 274 16.33 15.52 11.40
CA SER A 274 17.60 16.25 11.34
C SER A 274 18.57 15.91 12.49
N HIS A 275 18.07 15.39 13.62
CA HIS A 275 18.84 15.10 14.83
C HIS A 275 18.96 13.60 15.19
N SER A 276 18.42 12.69 14.37
CA SER A 276 18.60 11.24 14.57
C SER A 276 19.34 10.61 13.39
N ASP A 277 19.51 9.29 13.32
CA ASP A 277 20.14 8.65 12.16
C ASP A 277 19.19 8.52 10.95
N THR A 278 17.90 8.76 11.15
CA THR A 278 16.88 8.64 10.10
C THR A 278 16.95 9.80 9.11
N TRP A 279 17.38 9.52 7.87
CA TRP A 279 17.31 10.47 6.75
C TRP A 279 17.34 9.71 5.42
N LYS A 280 16.19 9.14 5.07
CA LYS A 280 16.09 8.11 4.04
C LYS A 280 14.84 8.25 3.18
N VAL A 281 14.84 7.49 2.09
CA VAL A 281 13.66 7.18 1.28
C VAL A 281 13.51 5.66 1.23
N ASP A 282 12.33 5.16 1.59
CA ASP A 282 11.94 3.78 1.34
C ASP A 282 11.21 3.73 0.00
N ILE A 283 11.54 2.73 -0.81
CA ILE A 283 11.12 2.62 -2.20
C ILE A 283 10.52 1.25 -2.42
N ASP A 284 9.28 1.23 -2.89
CA ASP A 284 8.70 0.02 -3.44
C ASP A 284 8.69 0.12 -4.98
N GLY A 285 9.31 -0.87 -5.61
CA GLY A 285 9.47 -0.97 -7.06
C GLY A 285 8.88 -2.25 -7.64
N ILE A 286 8.49 -2.21 -8.90
CA ILE A 286 8.02 -3.37 -9.68
C ILE A 286 8.88 -3.53 -10.92
N ARG A 287 9.30 -4.75 -11.24
CA ARG A 287 10.01 -5.04 -12.49
C ARG A 287 9.01 -5.20 -13.64
N TRP A 288 9.12 -4.34 -14.64
CA TRP A 288 8.26 -4.41 -15.81
C TRP A 288 8.35 -5.77 -16.52
N GLY A 289 7.25 -6.23 -17.11
CA GLY A 289 7.19 -7.49 -17.85
C GLY A 289 7.31 -8.76 -16.99
N THR A 290 7.32 -8.63 -15.66
CA THR A 290 7.35 -9.78 -14.74
C THR A 290 5.99 -10.13 -14.15
N LYS A 291 4.90 -9.45 -14.58
CA LYS A 291 3.52 -9.84 -14.28
C LYS A 291 3.37 -11.34 -14.57
N PRO A 292 3.00 -12.19 -13.60
CA PRO A 292 2.80 -13.60 -13.86
C PRO A 292 1.71 -13.77 -14.92
N ASP A 293 1.80 -14.78 -15.80
CA ASP A 293 0.70 -15.06 -16.74
C ASP A 293 -0.54 -15.55 -15.95
N THR A 294 -1.44 -14.61 -15.69
CA THR A 294 -2.69 -14.81 -14.96
C THR A 294 -3.71 -15.63 -15.76
N ARG A 295 -3.43 -16.06 -17.00
CA ARG A 295 -4.21 -17.13 -17.65
C ARG A 295 -4.07 -18.47 -16.92
N SER A 296 -3.07 -18.60 -16.04
CA SER A 296 -2.84 -19.77 -15.19
C SER A 296 -3.22 -19.57 -13.71
N VAL A 297 -3.66 -18.37 -13.30
CA VAL A 297 -4.06 -18.03 -11.92
C VAL A 297 -5.28 -17.12 -11.95
N SER A 298 -6.38 -17.53 -11.31
CA SER A 298 -7.62 -16.75 -11.31
C SER A 298 -7.44 -15.35 -10.71
N THR A 299 -7.82 -14.32 -11.46
CA THR A 299 -7.74 -12.90 -11.09
C THR A 299 -9.10 -12.22 -11.23
N PRO A 300 -9.35 -11.13 -10.49
CA PRO A 300 -10.57 -10.35 -10.65
C PRO A 300 -10.82 -9.91 -12.11
N GLU A 301 -9.74 -9.67 -12.86
CA GLU A 301 -9.71 -9.29 -14.28
C GLU A 301 -10.33 -10.35 -15.21
N ASN A 302 -10.29 -11.63 -14.85
CA ASN A 302 -10.91 -12.72 -15.63
C ASN A 302 -12.22 -13.25 -15.01
N GLY A 303 -12.74 -12.57 -13.98
CA GLY A 303 -14.02 -12.91 -13.34
C GLY A 303 -14.01 -14.23 -12.56
N LYS A 304 -12.84 -14.86 -12.35
CA LYS A 304 -12.66 -16.05 -11.51
C LYS A 304 -11.88 -15.66 -10.26
N LEU A 305 -12.26 -16.24 -9.11
CA LEU A 305 -11.46 -16.14 -7.90
C LEU A 305 -10.71 -17.44 -7.63
N ILE A 306 -9.55 -17.34 -6.98
CA ILE A 306 -8.86 -18.50 -6.45
C ILE A 306 -9.82 -19.31 -5.55
N TRP A 307 -9.64 -20.63 -5.52
CA TRP A 307 -10.54 -21.55 -4.83
C TRP A 307 -11.99 -21.60 -5.33
N GLY A 308 -12.36 -20.85 -6.38
CA GLY A 308 -13.75 -20.80 -6.88
C GLY A 308 -14.35 -22.18 -7.19
N ALA A 309 -13.61 -23.05 -7.89
CA ALA A 309 -14.08 -24.42 -8.19
C ALA A 309 -14.13 -25.34 -6.96
N SER A 310 -13.53 -24.92 -5.84
CA SER A 310 -13.56 -25.67 -4.57
C SER A 310 -14.70 -25.26 -3.65
N PHE A 311 -15.47 -24.22 -3.99
CA PHE A 311 -16.65 -23.80 -3.24
C PHE A 311 -17.73 -24.90 -3.30
N LYS A 312 -18.07 -25.48 -2.14
CA LYS A 312 -19.09 -26.54 -2.04
C LYS A 312 -19.95 -26.37 -0.78
N GLU A 313 -20.30 -25.14 -0.46
CA GLU A 313 -21.08 -24.86 0.74
C GLU A 313 -22.56 -25.15 0.49
N ASN A 314 -23.13 -26.16 1.18
CA ASN A 314 -24.57 -26.41 1.34
C ASN A 314 -25.50 -26.16 0.12
N ASN A 315 -25.07 -26.51 -1.10
CA ASN A 315 -25.76 -26.21 -2.37
C ASN A 315 -26.00 -24.70 -2.65
N GLU A 316 -25.29 -23.81 -1.95
CA GLU A 316 -25.30 -22.38 -2.22
C GLU A 316 -24.62 -22.12 -3.58
N PRO A 317 -25.21 -21.28 -4.45
CA PRO A 317 -24.58 -20.91 -5.70
C PRO A 317 -23.32 -20.08 -5.44
N TYR A 318 -22.23 -20.43 -6.11
CA TYR A 318 -20.95 -19.72 -6.01
C TYR A 318 -21.03 -18.28 -6.53
N GLU A 319 -21.89 -18.00 -7.51
CA GLU A 319 -21.96 -16.68 -8.17
C GLU A 319 -22.33 -15.53 -7.22
N PRO A 320 -23.38 -15.63 -6.37
CA PRO A 320 -23.64 -14.62 -5.33
C PRO A 320 -22.50 -14.43 -4.33
N PHE A 321 -21.82 -15.52 -3.94
CA PHE A 321 -20.66 -15.44 -3.04
C PHE A 321 -19.51 -14.68 -3.70
N LYS A 322 -19.15 -15.05 -4.93
CA LYS A 322 -18.12 -14.39 -5.74
C LYS A 322 -18.41 -12.90 -5.92
N ALA A 323 -19.62 -12.55 -6.35
CA ALA A 323 -20.02 -11.16 -6.58
C ALA A 323 -19.89 -10.32 -5.29
N LYS A 324 -20.28 -10.88 -4.15
CA LYS A 324 -20.19 -10.19 -2.86
C LYS A 324 -18.75 -10.04 -2.38
N VAL A 325 -17.89 -11.04 -2.56
CA VAL A 325 -16.44 -10.93 -2.27
C VAL A 325 -15.80 -9.81 -3.09
N ILE A 326 -16.08 -9.76 -4.40
CA ILE A 326 -15.56 -8.69 -5.29
C ILE A 326 -16.04 -7.31 -4.83
N ALA A 327 -17.33 -7.17 -4.50
CA ALA A 327 -17.89 -5.90 -4.03
C ALA A 327 -17.26 -5.43 -2.70
N ILE A 328 -17.03 -6.35 -1.76
CA ILE A 328 -16.36 -6.05 -0.48
C ILE A 328 -14.92 -5.62 -0.74
N ALA A 329 -14.17 -6.38 -1.54
CA ALA A 329 -12.78 -6.09 -1.85
C ALA A 329 -12.61 -4.72 -2.52
N LYS A 330 -13.52 -4.38 -3.45
CA LYS A 330 -13.59 -3.04 -4.06
C LYS A 330 -13.80 -1.94 -3.02
N GLY A 331 -14.74 -2.14 -2.09
CA GLY A 331 -15.00 -1.16 -1.02
C GLY A 331 -13.84 -0.98 -0.04
N LEU A 332 -13.01 -2.02 0.13
CA LEU A 332 -11.83 -2.01 0.99
C LEU A 332 -10.54 -1.60 0.26
N ALA A 333 -10.59 -1.39 -1.07
CA ALA A 333 -9.43 -1.18 -1.93
C ALA A 333 -8.37 -2.30 -1.83
N VAL A 334 -8.80 -3.56 -1.77
CA VAL A 334 -7.93 -4.76 -1.72
C VAL A 334 -8.24 -5.74 -2.85
N ASP A 335 -7.34 -6.69 -3.11
CA ASP A 335 -7.59 -7.78 -4.06
C ASP A 335 -8.57 -8.81 -3.45
N PRO A 336 -9.70 -9.16 -4.12
CA PRO A 336 -10.64 -10.18 -3.62
C PRO A 336 -10.01 -11.56 -3.43
N ASN A 337 -8.96 -11.91 -4.16
CA ASN A 337 -8.23 -13.16 -3.96
C ASN A 337 -7.47 -13.18 -2.63
N TRP A 338 -7.13 -12.03 -2.04
CA TRP A 338 -6.55 -12.01 -0.70
C TRP A 338 -7.57 -12.45 0.35
N LEU A 339 -8.80 -11.94 0.25
CA LEU A 339 -9.90 -12.38 1.10
C LEU A 339 -10.19 -13.87 0.90
N MET A 340 -10.17 -14.36 -0.35
CA MET A 340 -10.36 -15.77 -0.64
C MET A 340 -9.27 -16.67 -0.05
N ALA A 341 -8.00 -16.25 -0.12
CA ALA A 341 -6.88 -17.00 0.44
C ALA A 341 -6.97 -17.09 1.97
N VAL A 342 -7.27 -15.97 2.63
CA VAL A 342 -7.49 -15.92 4.08
C VAL A 342 -8.65 -16.81 4.46
N MET A 343 -9.82 -16.64 3.84
CA MET A 343 -10.99 -17.46 4.17
C MET A 343 -10.77 -18.96 3.93
N ALA A 344 -10.07 -19.32 2.86
CA ALA A 344 -9.74 -20.71 2.59
C ALA A 344 -8.78 -21.32 3.62
N TYR A 345 -7.82 -20.52 4.12
CA TYR A 345 -6.91 -20.94 5.18
C TYR A 345 -7.64 -21.08 6.52
N GLU A 346 -8.39 -20.05 6.92
CA GLU A 346 -9.11 -19.97 8.19
C GLU A 346 -10.17 -21.06 8.33
N THR A 347 -10.83 -21.42 7.22
CA THR A 347 -11.75 -22.56 7.20
C THR A 347 -11.06 -23.91 7.07
N GLY A 348 -9.73 -24.02 7.07
CA GLY A 348 -9.00 -25.28 7.31
C GLY A 348 -9.30 -26.45 6.35
N LYS A 349 -9.43 -26.19 5.04
CA LYS A 349 -9.92 -27.14 4.00
C LYS A 349 -11.45 -27.36 3.98
N HIS A 350 -12.23 -26.72 4.84
CA HIS A 350 -13.70 -26.78 4.88
C HIS A 350 -14.41 -25.90 3.82
N LYS A 351 -13.79 -25.64 2.66
CA LYS A 351 -14.45 -25.13 1.44
C LYS A 351 -15.37 -23.90 1.67
N PHE A 352 -14.95 -22.94 2.49
CA PHE A 352 -15.71 -21.72 2.82
C PHE A 352 -16.95 -21.96 3.70
N SER A 353 -16.88 -22.93 4.60
CA SER A 353 -17.98 -23.23 5.51
C SER A 353 -18.14 -22.19 6.64
N PRO A 354 -19.33 -21.58 6.80
CA PRO A 354 -19.65 -20.62 7.87
C PRO A 354 -19.68 -21.24 9.27
N GLU A 355 -19.84 -22.56 9.36
CA GLU A 355 -19.88 -23.33 10.62
C GLU A 355 -18.52 -23.89 11.02
N ALA A 356 -17.48 -23.72 10.21
CA ALA A 356 -16.14 -24.19 10.52
C ALA A 356 -15.68 -23.63 11.87
N GLN A 357 -15.50 -24.51 12.86
CA GLN A 357 -15.09 -24.14 14.21
C GLN A 357 -13.77 -24.81 14.56
N ASN A 358 -12.81 -24.03 15.05
CA ASN A 358 -11.59 -24.60 15.58
C ASN A 358 -11.88 -25.35 16.90
N PRO A 359 -11.64 -26.68 17.00
CA PRO A 359 -11.99 -27.48 18.18
C PRO A 359 -11.33 -27.04 19.49
N LYS A 360 -10.26 -26.24 19.40
CA LYS A 360 -9.48 -25.75 20.55
C LYS A 360 -9.84 -24.31 20.94
N SER A 361 -10.83 -23.69 20.32
CA SER A 361 -11.21 -22.30 20.60
C SER A 361 -12.68 -21.98 20.28
N SER A 362 -13.13 -20.75 20.57
CA SER A 362 -14.45 -20.26 20.16
C SER A 362 -14.49 -19.75 18.71
N ALA A 363 -13.36 -19.79 17.99
CA ALA A 363 -13.23 -19.24 16.65
C ALA A 363 -14.12 -20.00 15.65
N THR A 364 -14.98 -19.27 14.94
CA THR A 364 -16.02 -19.84 14.07
C THR A 364 -16.17 -19.07 12.76
N GLY A 365 -16.35 -19.77 11.64
CA GLY A 365 -16.73 -19.22 10.34
C GLY A 365 -15.58 -18.83 9.42
N LEU A 366 -15.92 -18.08 8.36
CA LEU A 366 -15.09 -17.78 7.20
C LEU A 366 -13.72 -17.17 7.54
N ILE A 367 -13.63 -16.39 8.62
CA ILE A 367 -12.36 -15.82 9.11
C ILE A 367 -12.10 -16.17 10.58
N GLN A 368 -12.70 -17.27 11.07
CA GLN A 368 -12.54 -17.74 12.45
C GLN A 368 -12.84 -16.66 13.50
N PHE A 369 -14.04 -16.08 13.45
CA PHE A 369 -14.48 -15.05 14.41
C PHE A 369 -14.44 -15.60 15.84
N LEU A 370 -13.62 -14.99 16.70
CA LEU A 370 -13.64 -15.23 18.15
C LEU A 370 -14.95 -14.73 18.77
N GLU A 371 -15.36 -15.31 19.90
CA GLU A 371 -16.62 -14.95 20.57
C GLU A 371 -16.72 -13.45 20.91
N ASP A 372 -15.66 -12.87 21.45
CA ASP A 372 -15.62 -11.43 21.77
C ASP A 372 -15.69 -10.56 20.50
N THR A 373 -15.06 -11.00 19.42
CA THR A 373 -15.14 -10.33 18.11
C THR A 373 -16.58 -10.39 17.58
N ALA A 374 -17.23 -11.56 17.63
CA ALA A 374 -18.62 -11.72 17.21
C ALA A 374 -19.56 -10.79 17.98
N LYS A 375 -19.39 -10.70 19.31
CA LYS A 375 -20.16 -9.79 20.18
C LYS A 375 -19.97 -8.32 19.77
N LYS A 376 -18.73 -7.88 19.53
CA LYS A 376 -18.41 -6.51 19.06
C LYS A 376 -18.98 -6.19 17.67
N LEU A 377 -19.27 -7.21 16.87
CA LEU A 377 -19.92 -7.08 15.57
C LEU A 377 -21.46 -7.17 15.65
N GLY A 378 -22.02 -7.30 16.86
CA GLY A 378 -23.47 -7.37 17.09
C GLY A 378 -24.08 -8.73 16.76
N THR A 379 -23.30 -9.81 16.90
CA THR A 379 -23.75 -11.20 16.66
C THR A 379 -23.11 -12.16 17.68
N THR A 380 -23.26 -13.46 17.47
CA THR A 380 -22.61 -14.52 18.27
C THR A 380 -22.02 -15.58 17.35
N THR A 381 -21.03 -16.34 17.82
CA THR A 381 -20.45 -17.47 17.06
C THR A 381 -21.51 -18.50 16.67
N LYS A 382 -22.50 -18.73 17.54
CA LYS A 382 -23.67 -19.59 17.26
C LYS A 382 -24.59 -19.05 16.17
N GLN A 383 -24.74 -17.73 16.06
CA GLN A 383 -25.51 -17.12 14.96
C GLN A 383 -24.70 -17.15 13.67
N LEU A 384 -23.40 -16.86 13.74
CA LEU A 384 -22.49 -16.92 12.60
C LEU A 384 -22.45 -18.31 11.98
N SER A 385 -22.40 -19.39 12.77
CA SER A 385 -22.40 -20.76 12.25
C SER A 385 -23.71 -21.18 11.58
N ARG A 386 -24.81 -20.45 11.81
CA ARG A 386 -26.11 -20.72 11.19
C ARG A 386 -26.38 -19.86 9.95
N MET A 387 -25.46 -18.99 9.59
CA MET A 387 -25.57 -18.15 8.39
C MET A 387 -25.10 -18.91 7.15
N THR A 388 -25.61 -18.49 5.99
CA THR A 388 -25.01 -18.83 4.69
C THR A 388 -23.63 -18.14 4.54
N ALA A 389 -22.80 -18.63 3.61
CA ALA A 389 -21.51 -18.00 3.37
C ALA A 389 -21.70 -16.56 2.86
N VAL A 390 -22.69 -16.32 1.99
CA VAL A 390 -23.03 -14.98 1.52
C VAL A 390 -23.47 -14.06 2.65
N GLN A 391 -24.29 -14.52 3.61
CA GLN A 391 -24.68 -13.70 4.76
C GLN A 391 -23.48 -13.40 5.67
N GLN A 392 -22.63 -14.38 5.92
CA GLN A 392 -21.47 -14.21 6.79
C GLN A 392 -20.45 -13.21 6.23
N LEU A 393 -20.39 -13.03 4.89
CA LEU A 393 -19.57 -12.00 4.24
C LEU A 393 -19.90 -10.56 4.70
N ASP A 394 -21.12 -10.26 5.16
CA ASP A 394 -21.42 -8.93 5.73
C ASP A 394 -20.62 -8.66 7.01
N TYR A 395 -20.35 -9.72 7.79
CA TYR A 395 -19.55 -9.65 8.99
C TYR A 395 -18.06 -9.63 8.67
N VAL A 396 -17.64 -10.33 7.60
CA VAL A 396 -16.26 -10.22 7.07
C VAL A 396 -15.98 -8.77 6.67
N LYS A 397 -16.88 -8.13 5.91
CA LYS A 397 -16.78 -6.72 5.56
C LYS A 397 -16.63 -5.83 6.79
N LYS A 398 -17.58 -5.91 7.73
CA LYS A 398 -17.56 -5.09 8.97
C LYS A 398 -16.29 -5.32 9.80
N TYR A 399 -15.76 -6.53 9.80
CA TYR A 399 -14.52 -6.86 10.49
C TYR A 399 -13.34 -6.13 9.85
N TYR A 400 -13.15 -6.27 8.54
CA TYR A 400 -12.04 -5.63 7.82
C TYR A 400 -12.13 -4.10 7.85
N GLU A 401 -13.33 -3.51 7.75
CA GLU A 401 -13.53 -2.05 7.91
C GLU A 401 -13.07 -1.53 9.28
N LYS A 402 -13.21 -2.34 10.34
CA LYS A 402 -12.79 -1.98 11.71
C LYS A 402 -11.33 -2.33 12.00
N ALA A 403 -10.82 -3.41 11.42
CA ALA A 403 -9.45 -3.88 11.62
C ALA A 403 -8.42 -3.06 10.83
N ALA A 404 -8.82 -2.46 9.70
CA ALA A 404 -7.97 -1.67 8.82
C ALA A 404 -7.72 -0.23 9.32
N SER A 405 -7.36 -0.06 10.60
CA SER A 405 -6.80 1.22 11.08
C SER A 405 -5.49 1.58 10.38
N LYS A 406 -4.88 0.61 9.68
CA LYS A 406 -3.74 0.76 8.77
C LYS A 406 -4.13 0.24 7.37
N PRO A 407 -3.62 0.85 6.29
CA PRO A 407 -3.84 0.37 4.92
C PRO A 407 -3.37 -1.08 4.74
N ILE A 408 -4.20 -1.91 4.10
CA ILE A 408 -3.83 -3.27 3.69
C ILE A 408 -3.16 -3.19 2.33
N ARG A 409 -1.85 -3.44 2.27
CA ARG A 409 -1.04 -3.22 1.04
C ARG A 409 -0.72 -4.51 0.30
N ASN A 410 -0.83 -5.66 0.96
CA ASN A 410 -0.52 -6.98 0.39
C ASN A 410 -1.33 -8.09 1.09
N LEU A 411 -1.22 -9.32 0.58
CA LEU A 411 -1.86 -10.52 1.14
C LEU A 411 -1.50 -10.76 2.62
N GLY A 412 -0.24 -10.51 3.01
CA GLY A 412 0.22 -10.65 4.38
C GLY A 412 -0.50 -9.69 5.34
N ASP A 413 -0.69 -8.43 4.93
CA ASP A 413 -1.47 -7.45 5.70
C ASP A 413 -2.95 -7.84 5.80
N ALA A 414 -3.52 -8.43 4.73
CA ALA A 414 -4.90 -8.90 4.74
C ALA A 414 -5.12 -10.05 5.74
N TYR A 415 -4.11 -10.91 5.90
CA TYR A 415 -4.13 -11.96 6.92
C TYR A 415 -3.85 -11.41 8.32
N LEU A 416 -2.89 -10.51 8.47
CA LEU A 416 -2.58 -9.92 9.77
C LEU A 416 -3.70 -9.02 10.29
N ALA A 417 -4.55 -8.47 9.43
CA ALA A 417 -5.79 -7.85 9.86
C ALA A 417 -6.72 -8.81 10.63
N VAL A 418 -6.63 -10.11 10.38
CA VAL A 418 -7.37 -11.17 11.09
C VAL A 418 -6.56 -11.73 12.26
N LEU A 419 -5.29 -12.07 12.02
CA LEU A 419 -4.43 -12.72 13.00
C LEU A 419 -3.93 -11.76 14.09
N TRP A 420 -3.31 -10.65 13.69
CA TRP A 420 -2.71 -9.68 14.62
C TRP A 420 -2.46 -8.31 13.97
N PRO A 421 -3.44 -7.37 14.03
CA PRO A 421 -3.38 -6.11 13.29
C PRO A 421 -2.19 -5.20 13.62
N ALA A 422 -1.58 -5.38 14.81
CA ALA A 422 -0.42 -4.59 15.22
C ALA A 422 0.78 -4.74 14.25
N ALA A 423 0.95 -5.93 13.66
CA ALA A 423 2.05 -6.27 12.75
C ALA A 423 1.84 -5.82 11.29
N ILE A 424 0.70 -5.20 10.96
CA ILE A 424 0.47 -4.63 9.61
C ILE A 424 1.51 -3.55 9.31
N GLY A 425 2.12 -3.62 8.12
CA GLY A 425 3.13 -2.69 7.63
C GLY A 425 4.55 -2.89 8.16
N PHE A 426 4.80 -3.92 8.98
CA PHE A 426 6.15 -4.32 9.38
C PHE A 426 6.77 -5.27 8.34
N PRO A 427 8.11 -5.36 8.25
CA PRO A 427 8.80 -6.31 7.38
C PRO A 427 8.65 -7.75 7.89
N ASP A 428 8.85 -8.74 7.02
CA ASP A 428 8.67 -10.16 7.36
C ASP A 428 9.66 -10.68 8.40
N THR A 429 10.79 -9.99 8.59
CA THR A 429 11.77 -10.28 9.65
C THR A 429 11.30 -9.86 11.04
N TYR A 430 10.20 -9.11 11.15
CA TYR A 430 9.68 -8.65 12.43
C TYR A 430 9.23 -9.82 13.30
N VAL A 431 9.84 -9.95 14.49
CA VAL A 431 9.46 -10.95 15.48
C VAL A 431 8.16 -10.52 16.15
N MET A 432 7.08 -11.27 15.90
CA MET A 432 5.76 -11.00 16.47
C MET A 432 5.69 -11.51 17.91
N TRP A 433 6.03 -12.78 18.10
CA TRP A 433 5.88 -13.48 19.38
C TRP A 433 7.06 -14.39 19.66
N GLU A 434 7.50 -14.40 20.92
CA GLU A 434 8.56 -15.29 21.41
C GLU A 434 7.98 -16.29 22.41
N ARG A 435 8.52 -17.50 22.43
CA ARG A 435 8.05 -18.59 23.31
C ARG A 435 8.37 -18.31 24.77
N ASP A 436 9.63 -17.93 25.02
CA ASP A 436 10.23 -17.95 26.35
C ASP A 436 10.37 -16.55 26.97
N SER A 437 10.25 -15.49 26.16
CA SER A 437 10.43 -14.08 26.55
C SER A 437 9.30 -13.18 26.04
N GLY A 438 9.24 -11.95 26.57
CA GLY A 438 8.31 -10.92 26.10
C GLY A 438 6.86 -11.03 26.62
N PRO A 439 6.01 -10.04 26.28
CA PRO A 439 4.64 -9.95 26.76
C PRO A 439 3.65 -10.90 26.05
N TYR A 440 4.00 -11.43 24.88
CA TYR A 440 3.08 -12.16 23.99
C TYR A 440 3.26 -13.69 23.97
N ARG A 441 3.69 -14.29 25.09
CA ARG A 441 3.90 -15.75 25.19
C ARG A 441 2.62 -16.57 25.00
N ARG A 442 1.46 -15.98 25.33
CA ARG A 442 0.16 -16.66 25.16
C ARG A 442 -0.21 -16.76 23.67
N GLU A 443 0.05 -15.71 22.92
CA GLU A 443 -0.15 -15.61 21.49
C GLU A 443 0.78 -16.57 20.75
N TYR A 444 2.06 -16.65 21.14
CA TYR A 444 2.97 -17.70 20.65
C TYR A 444 2.38 -19.09 20.93
N LYS A 445 1.95 -19.37 22.16
CA LYS A 445 1.41 -20.70 22.53
C LYS A 445 0.17 -21.07 21.71
N ALA A 446 -0.73 -20.12 21.45
CA ALA A 446 -1.92 -20.33 20.64
C ALA A 446 -1.60 -20.58 19.16
N ASN A 447 -0.52 -19.97 18.67
CA ASN A 447 -0.12 -19.98 17.26
C ASN A 447 1.20 -20.72 17.01
N SER A 448 1.60 -21.62 17.91
CA SER A 448 2.91 -22.29 17.85
C SER A 448 3.11 -23.12 16.58
N HIS A 449 2.02 -23.52 15.94
CA HIS A 449 2.02 -24.17 14.62
C HIS A 449 2.60 -23.30 13.50
N LEU A 450 2.72 -21.98 13.71
CA LEU A 450 3.33 -21.03 12.78
C LEU A 450 4.85 -20.89 12.97
N ASP A 451 5.47 -21.45 14.03
CA ASP A 451 6.93 -21.37 14.22
C ASP A 451 7.67 -22.31 13.25
N LYS A 452 7.91 -21.82 12.04
CA LYS A 452 8.65 -22.56 11.01
C LYS A 452 10.09 -22.76 11.47
N GLY A 453 10.48 -24.03 11.59
CA GLY A 453 11.83 -24.41 12.01
C GLY A 453 12.01 -24.52 13.53
N ASN A 454 10.94 -24.41 14.33
CA ASN A 454 10.97 -24.56 15.79
C ASN A 454 12.00 -23.66 16.48
N LYS A 455 12.09 -22.40 16.03
CA LYS A 455 13.13 -21.46 16.45
C LYS A 455 12.91 -20.94 17.87
N GLY A 456 11.68 -21.03 18.38
CA GLY A 456 11.26 -20.44 19.65
C GLY A 456 10.68 -19.04 19.50
N PHE A 457 10.47 -18.57 18.27
CA PHE A 457 9.83 -17.28 17.95
C PHE A 457 9.14 -17.34 16.59
N ILE A 458 8.06 -16.57 16.44
CA ILE A 458 7.27 -16.45 15.22
C ILE A 458 7.50 -15.06 14.65
N THR A 459 8.04 -14.99 13.44
CA THR A 459 8.15 -13.76 12.67
C THR A 459 6.89 -13.52 11.85
N ARG A 460 6.74 -12.28 11.36
CA ARG A 460 5.71 -11.95 10.38
C ARG A 460 5.78 -12.88 9.16
N GLY A 461 6.98 -13.12 8.61
CA GLY A 461 7.19 -14.01 7.47
C GLY A 461 6.71 -15.44 7.74
N ASP A 462 6.98 -15.96 8.95
CA ASP A 462 6.49 -17.28 9.35
C ASP A 462 4.95 -17.32 9.37
N ALA A 463 4.32 -16.30 9.95
CA ALA A 463 2.87 -16.23 10.06
C ALA A 463 2.19 -16.11 8.69
N VAL A 464 2.66 -15.23 7.81
CA VAL A 464 2.01 -14.99 6.50
C VAL A 464 2.24 -16.14 5.50
N SER A 465 3.24 -17.00 5.72
CA SER A 465 3.55 -18.13 4.83
C SER A 465 2.32 -19.01 4.53
N VAL A 466 1.47 -19.25 5.53
CA VAL A 466 0.32 -20.17 5.43
C VAL A 466 -0.78 -19.65 4.50
N VAL A 467 -0.99 -18.33 4.44
CA VAL A 467 -1.97 -17.74 3.52
C VAL A 467 -1.42 -17.62 2.10
N ASN A 468 -0.10 -17.52 1.93
CA ASN A 468 0.53 -17.59 0.61
C ASN A 468 0.46 -19.01 0.03
N GLU A 469 0.66 -20.02 0.88
CA GLU A 469 0.41 -21.44 0.55
C GLU A 469 -1.06 -21.63 0.11
N SER A 470 -2.00 -21.05 0.87
CA SER A 470 -3.43 -21.07 0.53
C SER A 470 -3.73 -20.38 -0.80
N TYR A 471 -3.23 -19.16 -1.02
CA TYR A 471 -3.45 -18.40 -2.24
C TYR A 471 -3.07 -19.20 -3.49
N SER A 472 -1.88 -19.78 -3.44
CA SER A 472 -1.32 -20.54 -4.54
C SER A 472 -2.02 -21.89 -4.76
N ALA A 473 -2.39 -22.60 -3.69
CA ALA A 473 -3.20 -23.81 -3.80
C ALA A 473 -4.57 -23.52 -4.43
N GLY A 474 -5.15 -22.36 -4.13
CA GLY A 474 -6.39 -21.88 -4.73
C GLY A 474 -6.27 -21.59 -6.21
N GLY A 475 -5.17 -20.97 -6.65
CA GLY A 475 -4.89 -20.70 -8.07
C GLY A 475 -4.75 -21.97 -8.91
N LYS A 476 -4.17 -23.04 -8.36
CA LYS A 476 -4.09 -24.35 -9.05
C LYS A 476 -5.47 -25.02 -9.23
N ARG A 477 -6.44 -24.65 -8.39
CA ARG A 477 -7.78 -25.25 -8.35
C ARG A 477 -8.84 -24.43 -9.07
N SER A 478 -8.45 -23.36 -9.75
CA SER A 478 -9.39 -22.42 -10.37
C SER A 478 -9.51 -22.57 -11.89
N ARG A 479 -9.06 -23.71 -12.42
CA ARG A 479 -9.16 -24.08 -13.85
C ARG A 479 -10.60 -24.10 -14.34
#